data_AF-A0A9P8MM85-F1
#
_entry.id   AF-A0A9P8MM85-F1
#
_cell.length_a   1.000
_cell.length_b   1.000
_cell.length_c   1.000
_cell.angle_alpha   90.00
_cell.angle_beta   90.00
_cell.angle_gamma   90.00
#
_symmetry.space_group_name_H-M   'P 1'
#
loop_
_entity.id
_entity.type
_entity.pdbx_description
1 polymer ?
#
loop_
_entity_poly.entity_id
_entity_poly.type
_entity_poly.pdbx_seq_one_letter_code
_entity_poly.pdbx_strand_id
1 'polypeptide(L)'
;MDRLGIYFNNLTDTIVGRTTLPVIRKWGHPWFLLPKTNEAAIAFLTESEIRTLHRRFGHPAVPRLHNLLRQAGHNDVTIDILENISRFCHHCQMHSQAPRRFKFTLKDDQEFNYEIVADVLYLGTLNAPSCTW
;
A
#
# COMPACT_ATOMS: atom_id res chain seq x y z
N MET A 1 -20.36 18.51 25.32
CA MET A 1 -21.62 19.05 24.75
C MET A 1 -21.84 20.49 25.19
N ASP A 2 -21.63 20.79 26.47
CA ASP A 2 -21.80 22.14 27.04
C ASP A 2 -20.97 23.25 26.37
N ARG A 3 -19.70 22.97 26.05
CA ARG A 3 -18.84 23.94 25.32
C ARG A 3 -19.36 24.31 23.92
N LEU A 4 -20.17 23.44 23.31
CA LEU A 4 -20.75 23.65 21.97
C LEU A 4 -22.19 24.18 22.04
N GLY A 5 -22.77 24.34 23.23
CA GLY A 5 -24.18 24.74 23.41
C GLY A 5 -25.18 23.70 22.89
N ILE A 6 -24.78 22.44 22.84
CA ILE A 6 -25.60 21.34 22.30
C ILE A 6 -26.17 20.54 23.47
N TYR A 7 -27.44 20.14 23.42
CA TYR A 7 -28.04 19.26 24.41
C TYR A 7 -28.85 18.13 23.75
N PHE A 8 -29.01 17.03 24.48
CA PHE A 8 -29.82 15.90 24.05
C PHE A 8 -31.24 16.02 24.60
N ASN A 9 -32.22 16.09 23.69
CA ASN A 9 -33.63 16.07 24.05
C ASN A 9 -34.15 14.63 24.10
N ASN A 10 -34.27 14.11 25.32
CA ASN A 10 -34.75 12.76 25.60
C ASN A 10 -36.21 12.50 25.18
N LEU A 11 -37.05 13.55 25.07
CA LEU A 11 -38.48 13.38 24.77
C LEU A 11 -38.72 13.15 23.28
N THR A 12 -37.83 13.68 22.44
CA THR A 12 -37.94 13.59 20.97
C THR A 12 -36.83 12.75 20.36
N ASP A 13 -35.93 12.20 21.18
CA ASP A 13 -34.69 11.54 20.77
C ASP A 13 -33.97 12.35 19.68
N THR A 14 -33.80 13.65 19.94
CA THR A 14 -33.08 14.57 19.04
C THR A 14 -31.95 15.27 19.77
N ILE A 15 -30.86 15.55 19.06
CA ILE A 15 -29.82 16.46 19.53
C ILE A 15 -30.13 17.84 18.98
N VAL A 16 -30.25 18.81 19.90
CA VAL A 16 -30.59 20.19 19.59
C VAL A 16 -29.35 21.06 19.80
N GLY A 17 -28.98 21.77 18.74
CA GLY A 17 -27.85 22.69 18.69
C GLY A 17 -28.04 23.67 17.53
N ARG A 18 -27.02 23.88 16.69
CA ARG A 18 -27.15 24.69 15.46
C ARG A 18 -28.04 24.04 14.40
N THR A 19 -28.11 22.70 14.40
CA THR A 19 -28.96 21.89 13.52
C THR A 19 -29.57 20.77 14.37
N THR A 20 -30.83 20.43 14.11
CA THR A 20 -31.52 19.34 14.82
C THR A 20 -31.22 18.01 14.12
N LEU A 21 -30.64 17.07 14.86
CA LEU A 21 -30.29 15.74 14.34
C LEU A 21 -31.13 14.65 15.05
N PRO A 22 -31.81 13.77 14.31
CA PRO A 22 -32.53 12.64 14.90
C PRO A 22 -31.54 11.57 15.38
N VAL A 23 -31.82 11.00 16.55
CA VAL A 23 -31.02 9.96 17.19
C VAL A 23 -31.87 8.70 17.34
N ILE A 24 -31.32 7.54 16.99
CA ILE A 24 -31.99 6.25 17.21
C ILE A 24 -31.40 5.57 18.43
N ARG A 25 -32.23 5.08 19.35
CA ARG A 25 -31.76 4.21 20.43
C ARG A 25 -31.71 2.76 19.96
N LYS A 26 -30.55 2.12 20.08
CA LYS A 26 -30.40 0.66 19.97
C LYS A 26 -29.63 0.17 21.19
N TRP A 27 -30.19 -0.86 21.85
CA TRP A 27 -29.62 -1.47 23.06
C TRP A 27 -29.36 -0.49 24.21
N GLY A 28 -30.25 0.49 24.39
CA GLY A 28 -30.10 1.51 25.45
C GLY A 28 -29.06 2.59 25.15
N HIS A 29 -28.40 2.54 23.99
CA HIS A 29 -27.43 3.56 23.57
C HIS A 29 -27.98 4.42 22.41
N PRO A 30 -27.72 5.74 22.42
CA PRO A 30 -28.06 6.63 21.32
C PRO A 30 -27.09 6.46 20.13
N TRP A 31 -27.63 6.30 18.93
CA TRP A 31 -26.91 6.17 17.66
C TRP A 31 -27.30 7.29 16.71
N PHE A 32 -26.32 7.85 16.00
CA PHE A 32 -26.56 8.82 14.94
C PHE A 32 -26.85 8.10 13.63
N LEU A 33 -27.97 8.43 12.99
CA LEU A 33 -28.14 8.17 11.58
C LEU A 33 -27.57 9.36 10.83
N LEU A 34 -26.44 9.18 10.14
CA LEU A 34 -26.09 10.09 9.06
C LEU A 34 -27.15 9.87 7.97
N PRO A 35 -27.99 10.88 7.64
CA PRO A 35 -28.99 10.72 6.59
C PRO A 35 -28.29 10.35 5.29
N LYS A 36 -28.87 9.39 4.56
CA LYS A 36 -28.45 8.94 3.23
C LYS A 36 -28.65 10.04 2.15
N THR A 37 -28.39 11.30 2.46
CA THR A 37 -28.22 12.34 1.44
C THR A 37 -26.83 12.18 0.85
N ASN A 38 -26.72 11.24 -0.10
CA ASN A 38 -25.96 11.25 -1.37
C ASN A 38 -24.67 12.08 -1.50
N GLU A 39 -23.96 12.30 -0.43
CA GLU A 39 -22.53 12.52 -0.41
C GLU A 39 -22.08 11.39 0.49
N ALA A 40 -21.29 10.46 -0.07
CA ALA A 40 -20.78 9.34 0.67
C ALA A 40 -20.29 9.82 2.05
N ALA A 41 -20.18 8.91 3.02
CA ALA A 41 -19.07 9.08 3.93
C ALA A 41 -17.81 9.10 3.03
N ILE A 42 -17.45 10.27 2.50
CA ILE A 42 -16.19 10.54 1.85
C ILE A 42 -15.27 10.53 3.05
N ALA A 43 -14.95 9.31 3.50
CA ALA A 43 -13.81 9.07 4.33
C ALA A 43 -12.65 9.45 3.42
N PHE A 44 -12.33 10.75 3.39
CA PHE A 44 -11.13 11.26 2.78
C PHE A 44 -10.01 10.50 3.48
N LEU A 45 -9.40 9.57 2.76
CA LEU A 45 -8.32 8.77 3.31
C LEU A 45 -7.14 9.71 3.48
N THR A 46 -6.79 9.99 4.72
CA THR A 46 -5.57 10.70 5.05
C THR A 46 -4.37 9.86 4.62
N GLU A 47 -3.22 10.50 4.39
CA GLU A 47 -2.01 9.79 3.97
C GLU A 47 -1.62 8.65 4.94
N SER A 48 -1.85 8.85 6.24
CA SER A 48 -1.57 7.85 7.27
C SER A 48 -2.48 6.61 7.16
N GLU A 49 -3.74 6.78 6.77
CA GLU A 49 -4.67 5.69 6.52
C GLU A 49 -4.28 4.92 5.26
N ILE A 50 -3.88 5.62 4.19
CA ILE A 50 -3.38 4.99 2.96
C ILE A 50 -2.10 4.19 3.25
N ARG A 51 -1.16 4.73 4.04
CA ARG A 51 0.04 3.98 4.50
C ARG A 51 -0.34 2.74 5.30
N THR A 52 -1.41 2.81 6.07
CA THR A 52 -1.90 1.68 6.86
C THR A 52 -2.53 0.62 5.96
N LEU A 53 -3.32 1.02 4.95
CA LEU A 53 -3.86 0.12 3.94
C LEU A 53 -2.75 -0.55 3.13
N HIS A 54 -1.76 0.22 2.66
CA HIS A 54 -0.60 -0.32 1.95
C HIS A 54 0.13 -1.41 2.76
N ARG A 55 0.32 -1.20 4.06
CA ARG A 55 0.93 -2.22 4.95
C ARG A 55 0.00 -3.42 5.20
N ARG A 56 -1.27 -3.18 5.52
CA ARG A 56 -2.24 -4.24 5.87
C ARG A 56 -2.61 -5.13 4.69
N PHE A 57 -2.63 -4.60 3.48
CA PHE A 57 -2.86 -5.37 2.26
C PHE A 57 -1.61 -6.10 1.74
N GLY A 58 -0.49 -6.06 2.48
CA GLY A 58 0.71 -6.79 2.11
C GLY A 58 1.49 -6.13 0.98
N HIS A 59 1.69 -4.82 1.06
CA HIS A 59 2.51 -4.05 0.11
C HIS A 59 2.07 -4.21 -1.36
N PRO A 60 0.79 -3.98 -1.68
CA PRO A 60 0.31 -4.10 -3.04
C PRO A 60 1.00 -3.08 -3.97
N ALA A 61 1.18 -3.47 -5.23
CA ALA A 61 1.65 -2.56 -6.27
C ALA A 61 0.73 -1.33 -6.37
N VAL A 62 1.32 -0.15 -6.61
CA VAL A 62 0.63 1.14 -6.79
C VAL A 62 -0.61 1.05 -7.68
N PRO A 63 -0.55 0.51 -8.93
CA PRO A 63 -1.73 0.45 -9.79
C PRO A 63 -2.85 -0.44 -9.23
N ARG A 64 -2.48 -1.50 -8.50
CA ARG A 64 -3.45 -2.40 -7.87
C ARG A 64 -4.18 -1.71 -6.72
N LEU A 65 -3.44 -1.01 -5.86
CA LEU A 65 -4.03 -0.26 -4.75
C LEU A 65 -4.91 0.89 -5.25
N HIS A 66 -4.46 1.62 -6.28
CA HIS A 66 -5.24 2.68 -6.91
C HIS A 66 -6.56 2.16 -7.48
N ASN A 67 -6.54 1.05 -8.22
CA ASN A 67 -7.77 0.48 -8.79
C ASN A 67 -8.75 0.00 -7.73
N LEU A 68 -8.26 -0.57 -6.62
CA LEU A 68 -9.10 -0.97 -5.49
C LEU A 68 -9.76 0.24 -4.82
N LEU A 69 -9.00 1.32 -4.61
CA LEU A 69 -9.54 2.56 -4.03
C LEU A 69 -10.59 3.20 -4.93
N ARG A 70 -10.33 3.23 -6.24
CA ARG A 70 -11.29 3.70 -7.25
C ARG A 70 -12.59 2.88 -7.26
N GLN A 71 -12.48 1.56 -7.16
CA GLN A 71 -13.65 0.66 -7.07
C GLN A 71 -14.43 0.86 -5.75
N ALA A 72 -13.76 1.23 -4.67
CA ALA A 72 -14.37 1.54 -3.39
C ALA A 72 -15.00 2.95 -3.32
N GLY A 73 -14.88 3.75 -4.38
CA GLY A 73 -15.44 5.12 -4.45
C GLY A 73 -14.48 6.24 -4.04
N HIS A 74 -13.21 5.93 -3.77
CA HIS A 74 -12.17 6.91 -3.45
C HIS A 74 -11.46 7.38 -4.74
N ASN A 75 -12.12 8.28 -5.48
CA ASN A 75 -11.59 8.87 -6.72
C ASN A 75 -10.65 10.07 -6.46
N ASP A 76 -10.53 10.49 -5.21
CA ASP A 76 -9.71 11.61 -4.73
C ASP A 76 -8.22 11.25 -4.54
N VAL A 77 -7.89 9.96 -4.53
CA VAL A 77 -6.52 9.49 -4.29
C VAL A 77 -5.70 9.52 -5.58
N THR A 78 -4.76 10.47 -5.67
CA THR A 78 -3.81 10.56 -6.78
C THR A 78 -2.77 9.43 -6.74
N ILE A 79 -2.38 8.95 -7.92
CA ILE A 79 -1.33 7.93 -8.11
C ILE A 79 0.00 8.36 -7.46
N ASP A 80 0.37 9.64 -7.56
CA ASP A 80 1.62 10.20 -7.01
C ASP A 80 1.77 9.98 -5.51
N ILE A 81 0.66 10.06 -4.75
CA ILE A 81 0.65 9.83 -3.31
C ILE A 81 0.99 8.37 -3.02
N LEU A 82 0.40 7.45 -3.78
CA LEU A 82 0.64 6.01 -3.65
C LEU A 82 2.07 5.64 -4.05
N GLU A 83 2.63 6.28 -5.08
CA GLU A 83 4.03 6.12 -5.46
C GLU A 83 4.98 6.60 -4.36
N ASN A 84 4.72 7.76 -3.77
CA ASN A 84 5.52 8.26 -2.65
C ASN A 84 5.45 7.31 -1.46
N ILE A 85 4.27 6.80 -1.10
CA ILE A 85 4.12 5.82 -0.02
C ILE A 85 4.91 4.55 -0.31
N SER A 86 4.81 4.01 -1.54
CA SER A 86 5.56 2.82 -1.95
C SER A 86 7.06 3.06 -1.93
N ARG A 87 7.52 4.25 -2.35
CA ARG A 87 8.95 4.63 -2.40
C ARG A 87 9.56 4.73 -1.01
N PHE A 88 8.85 5.27 -0.02
CA PHE A 88 9.34 5.45 1.35
C PHE A 88 8.97 4.31 2.30
N CYS A 89 8.35 3.24 1.79
CA CYS A 89 8.06 2.07 2.60
C CYS A 89 9.31 1.19 2.75
N HIS A 90 9.82 1.04 3.98
CA HIS A 90 11.01 0.23 4.27
C HIS A 90 10.89 -1.22 3.75
N HIS A 91 9.74 -1.87 3.94
CA HIS A 91 9.55 -3.25 3.45
C HIS A 91 9.64 -3.33 1.92
N CYS A 92 9.01 -2.39 1.21
CA CYS A 92 9.10 -2.33 -0.25
C CYS A 92 10.54 -2.05 -0.71
N GLN A 93 11.26 -1.15 -0.04
CA GLN A 93 12.66 -0.86 -0.38
C GLN A 93 13.55 -2.09 -0.26
N MET A 94 13.36 -2.89 0.79
CA MET A 94 14.19 -4.07 1.05
C MET A 94 13.84 -5.29 0.20
N HIS A 95 12.56 -5.47 -0.15
CA HIS A 95 12.08 -6.70 -0.80
C HIS A 95 11.62 -6.51 -2.25
N SER A 96 11.63 -5.28 -2.77
CA SER A 96 11.33 -5.03 -4.18
C SER A 96 12.42 -5.59 -5.09
N GLN A 97 12.09 -5.70 -6.38
CA GLN A 97 13.04 -6.11 -7.40
C GLN A 97 14.27 -5.19 -7.39
N ALA A 98 15.45 -5.80 -7.48
CA ALA A 98 16.70 -5.05 -7.53
C ALA A 98 16.66 -4.01 -8.66
N PRO A 99 17.19 -2.79 -8.42
CA PRO A 99 17.32 -1.78 -9.46
C PRO A 99 18.03 -2.35 -10.68
N ARG A 100 17.48 -2.12 -11.87
CA ARG A 100 18.15 -2.55 -13.10
C ARG A 100 19.44 -1.77 -13.26
N ARG A 101 20.56 -2.48 -13.29
CA ARG A 101 21.88 -1.87 -13.57
C ARG A 101 22.01 -1.69 -15.08
N PHE A 102 22.35 -0.49 -15.52
CA PHE A 102 22.76 -0.28 -16.91
C PHE A 102 24.02 -1.10 -17.16
N LYS A 103 23.94 -2.04 -18.10
CA LYS A 103 25.08 -2.78 -18.61
C LYS A 103 25.46 -2.14 -19.94
N PHE A 104 26.51 -1.33 -19.93
CA PHE A 104 27.17 -0.91 -21.16
C PHE A 104 28.48 -1.67 -21.25
N THR A 105 28.83 -2.08 -22.47
CA THR A 105 30.12 -2.66 -22.77
C THR A 105 30.97 -1.54 -23.34
N LEU A 106 32.06 -1.18 -22.64
CA LEU A 106 33.08 -0.32 -23.23
C LEU A 106 33.82 -1.14 -24.28
N LYS A 107 33.95 -0.59 -25.49
CA LYS A 107 34.83 -1.17 -26.50
C LYS A 107 36.23 -0.66 -26.18
N ASP A 108 37.13 -1.58 -25.87
CA ASP A 108 38.55 -1.27 -25.86
C ASP A 108 39.09 -1.48 -27.28
N ASP A 109 39.81 -0.48 -27.81
CA ASP A 109 40.55 -0.59 -29.06
C ASP A 109 41.80 -1.47 -28.81
N GLN A 110 41.63 -2.79 -28.77
CA GLN A 110 42.72 -3.74 -28.55
C GLN A 110 43.15 -4.44 -29.85
N GLU A 111 44.46 -4.58 -30.02
CA GLU A 111 45.09 -5.38 -31.07
C GLU A 111 45.09 -6.88 -30.71
N PHE A 112 45.20 -7.73 -31.73
CA PHE A 112 45.24 -9.18 -31.54
C PHE A 112 46.46 -9.60 -30.68
N ASN A 113 46.24 -10.43 -29.65
CA ASN A 113 47.20 -10.84 -28.61
C ASN A 113 47.48 -9.83 -27.48
N TYR A 114 46.60 -8.86 -27.22
CA TYR A 114 46.77 -7.92 -26.10
C TYR A 114 46.61 -8.56 -24.71
N GLU A 115 45.69 -9.52 -24.53
CA GLU A 115 45.40 -10.14 -23.23
C GLU A 115 45.03 -11.63 -23.38
N ILE A 116 45.45 -12.45 -22.40
CA ILE A 116 45.03 -13.85 -22.26
C ILE A 116 44.25 -13.98 -20.95
N VAL A 117 42.97 -14.36 -21.06
CA VAL A 117 42.12 -14.68 -19.91
C VAL A 117 42.01 -16.20 -19.81
N ALA A 118 42.51 -16.76 -18.70
CA ALA A 118 42.46 -18.20 -18.43
C ALA A 118 41.64 -18.49 -17.18
N ASP A 119 40.81 -19.54 -17.22
CA ASP A 119 40.05 -20.04 -16.08
C ASP A 119 40.28 -21.56 -15.93
N VAL A 120 40.29 -22.06 -14.70
CA VAL A 120 40.59 -23.46 -14.38
C VAL A 120 39.29 -24.19 -14.05
N LEU A 121 38.81 -24.99 -14.99
CA LEU A 121 37.67 -25.88 -14.79
C LEU A 121 38.15 -27.28 -14.41
N TYR A 122 37.72 -27.76 -13.24
CA TYR A 122 37.92 -29.15 -12.84
C TYR A 122 36.81 -30.03 -13.43
N LEU A 123 37.17 -30.97 -14.29
CA LEU A 123 36.26 -32.01 -14.77
C LEU A 123 36.42 -33.25 -13.87
N GLY A 124 35.43 -33.51 -13.03
CA GLY A 124 35.36 -34.76 -12.28
C GLY A 124 34.99 -35.91 -13.22
N THR A 125 35.81 -36.96 -13.27
CA THR A 125 35.33 -38.25 -13.79
C THR A 125 34.35 -38.81 -12.76
N LEU A 126 33.07 -38.86 -13.11
CA LEU A 126 32.09 -39.69 -12.40
C LEU A 126 32.43 -41.16 -12.66
N ASN A 127 33.52 -41.64 -12.09
CA ASN A 127 33.62 -43.05 -11.75
C ASN A 127 32.82 -43.20 -10.46
N ALA A 128 31.49 -43.27 -10.59
CA ALA A 128 30.67 -43.79 -9.53
C ALA A 128 31.29 -45.14 -9.12
N PRO A 129 31.67 -45.34 -7.84
CA PRO A 129 32.04 -46.67 -7.42
C PRO A 129 30.80 -47.53 -7.63
N SER A 130 30.89 -48.52 -8.52
CA SER A 130 29.89 -49.56 -8.63
C SER A 130 29.72 -50.15 -7.24
N CYS A 131 28.57 -49.91 -6.60
CA CYS A 131 28.18 -50.61 -5.39
C CYS A 131 28.28 -52.11 -5.67
N THR A 132 29.29 -52.76 -5.11
CA THR A 132 29.35 -54.21 -4.98
C THR A 132 29.07 -54.56 -3.52
N TRP A 133 28.14 -55.51 -3.38
CA TRP A 133 27.41 -55.99 -2.21
C TRP A 133 28.24 -56.35 -0.98
#